data_AF-A0A940RCL0-F1
#
_entry.id   AF-A0A940RCL0-F1
#
_cell.length_a   1.000
_cell.length_b   1.000
_cell.length_c   1.000
_cell.angle_alpha   90.00
_cell.angle_beta   90.00
_cell.angle_gamma   90.00
#
_symmetry.space_group_name_H-M   'P 1'
#
loop_
_entity.id
_entity.type
_entity.pdbx_description
1 polymer ?
#
loop_
_entity_poly.entity_id
_entity_poly.type
_entity_poly.pdbx_seq_one_letter_code
_entity_poly.pdbx_strand_id
1 'polypeptide(L)' 'MAQKRKHHHHATPKHINIPARQRTKGRIIWAILFAVFGIVLAFFAAGDNWIILVIAAIVAGLIGYVVGRNMEQAASE' A
#
# COMPACT_ATOMS: atom_id res chain seq x y z
N MET A 1 2.50 41.60 -39.55
CA MET A 1 3.32 40.39 -39.30
C MET A 1 2.74 39.67 -38.09
N ALA A 2 2.12 38.52 -38.29
CA ALA A 2 1.42 37.79 -37.23
C ALA A 2 2.42 37.07 -36.32
N GLN A 3 2.46 37.48 -35.04
CA GLN A 3 3.35 36.90 -34.03
C GLN A 3 2.87 35.49 -33.67
N LYS A 4 3.59 34.49 -34.16
CA LYS A 4 3.39 33.07 -33.86
C LYS A 4 3.60 32.87 -32.37
N ARG A 5 2.50 32.74 -31.60
CA ARG A 5 2.56 32.42 -30.18
C ARG A 5 3.19 31.04 -30.04
N LYS A 6 4.37 30.98 -29.44
CA LYS A 6 5.04 29.72 -29.08
C LYS A 6 4.11 28.98 -28.13
N HIS A 7 3.54 27.87 -28.58
CA HIS A 7 2.86 26.95 -27.70
C HIS A 7 3.88 26.44 -26.68
N HIS A 8 3.69 26.82 -25.43
CA HIS A 8 4.38 26.19 -24.31
C HIS A 8 3.94 24.74 -24.31
N HIS A 9 4.84 23.85 -24.75
CA HIS A 9 4.68 22.42 -24.49
C HIS A 9 4.53 22.27 -22.98
N HIS A 10 3.35 21.81 -22.54
CA HIS A 10 3.17 21.36 -21.18
C HIS A 10 4.28 20.36 -20.90
N ALA A 11 5.17 20.71 -19.99
CA ALA A 11 6.16 19.79 -19.47
C ALA A 11 5.36 18.61 -18.92
N THR A 12 5.38 17.48 -19.65
CA THR A 12 4.97 16.18 -19.14
C THR A 12 5.55 16.05 -17.74
N PRO A 13 4.73 15.73 -16.72
CA PRO A 13 5.22 15.62 -15.36
C PRO A 13 6.42 14.68 -15.41
N LYS A 14 7.57 15.19 -14.97
CA LYS A 14 8.83 14.44 -14.92
C LYS A 14 8.50 13.16 -14.14
N HIS A 15 8.37 12.03 -14.83
CA HIS A 15 8.19 10.75 -14.18
C HIS A 15 9.41 10.61 -13.27
N ILE A 16 9.20 10.78 -11.97
CA ILE A 16 10.26 10.64 -10.98
C ILE A 16 10.72 9.21 -11.16
N ASN A 17 11.93 9.05 -11.70
CA ASN A 17 12.50 7.76 -12.06
C ASN A 17 13.03 7.13 -10.77
N ILE A 18 12.10 6.85 -9.84
CA ILE A 18 12.40 6.17 -8.58
C ILE A 18 12.67 4.73 -8.97
N PRO A 19 13.89 4.21 -8.73
CA PRO A 19 14.24 2.84 -9.09
C PRO A 19 13.23 1.89 -8.45
N ALA A 20 12.73 0.92 -9.22
CA ALA A 20 11.68 0.00 -8.80
C ALA A 20 11.99 -0.74 -7.48
N ARG A 21 13.29 -0.85 -7.13
CA ARG A 21 13.79 -1.43 -5.88
C ARG A 21 13.52 -0.57 -4.63
N GLN A 22 13.37 0.74 -4.78
CA GLN A 22 13.04 1.69 -3.70
C GLN A 22 11.54 1.95 -3.56
N ARG A 23 10.71 1.39 -4.44
CA ARG A 23 9.26 1.51 -4.31
C ARG A 23 8.78 0.64 -3.15
N THR A 24 8.36 1.29 -2.07
CA THR A 24 7.61 0.64 -1.01
C THR A 24 6.38 0.00 -1.63
N LYS A 25 6.29 -1.33 -1.53
CA LYS A 25 5.15 -2.09 -2.04
C LYS A 25 3.99 -1.84 -1.07
N GLY A 26 2.99 -1.06 -1.50
CA GLY A 26 1.75 -0.81 -0.77
C GLY A 26 1.11 -2.08 -0.19
N ARG A 27 1.21 -3.23 -0.86
CA ARG A 27 0.74 -4.52 -0.34
C ARG A 27 1.42 -4.96 0.96
N ILE A 28 2.70 -4.62 1.13
CA ILE A 28 3.44 -4.94 2.36
C ILE A 28 3.02 -4.00 3.49
N ILE A 29 2.81 -2.72 3.18
CA ILE A 29 2.31 -1.72 4.16
C ILE A 29 0.94 -2.17 4.68
N TRP A 30 0.01 -2.51 3.78
CA TRP A 30 -1.32 -2.98 4.15
C TRP A 30 -1.29 -4.30 4.92
N ALA A 31 -0.43 -5.26 4.53
CA ALA A 31 -0.26 -6.50 5.28
C ALA A 31 0.18 -6.23 6.73
N ILE A 32 1.16 -5.35 6.95
CA ILE A 32 1.65 -5.01 8.28
C ILE A 32 0.56 -4.30 9.10
N LEU A 33 -0.13 -3.31 8.51
CA LEU A 33 -1.20 -2.58 9.19
C LEU A 33 -2.32 -3.52 9.66
N PHE A 34 -2.80 -4.40 8.79
CA PHE A 34 -3.83 -5.36 9.17
C PHE A 34 -3.32 -6.40 10.17
N ALA A 35 -2.08 -6.86 10.06
CA ALA A 35 -1.51 -7.79 11.04
C ALA A 35 -1.49 -7.17 12.46
N VAL A 36 -0.99 -5.93 12.58
CA VAL A 36 -1.00 -5.20 13.86
C VAL A 36 -2.42 -4.98 14.36
N PHE A 37 -3.33 -4.57 13.50
CA PHE A 37 -4.74 -4.39 13.84
C PHE A 37 -5.40 -5.70 14.32
N GLY A 38 -5.14 -6.81 13.64
CA GLY A 38 -5.64 -8.14 14.01
C GLY A 38 -5.11 -8.61 15.37
N ILE A 39 -3.84 -8.35 15.67
CA ILE A 39 -3.25 -8.63 16.99
C ILE A 39 -3.96 -7.82 18.07
N VAL A 40 -4.19 -6.52 17.85
CA VAL A 40 -4.88 -5.66 18.81
C VAL A 40 -6.30 -6.16 19.08
N LEU A 41 -7.05 -6.50 18.03
CA LEU A 41 -8.39 -7.06 18.19
C LEU A 41 -8.38 -8.39 18.95
N ALA A 42 -7.46 -9.29 18.61
CA ALA A 42 -7.32 -10.58 19.27
C ALA A 42 -6.90 -10.43 20.74
N PHE A 43 -6.06 -9.45 21.06
CA PHE A 43 -5.68 -9.13 22.44
C PHE A 43 -6.88 -8.69 23.26
N PHE A 44 -7.72 -7.80 22.72
CA PHE A 44 -8.94 -7.39 23.43
C PHE A 44 -10.00 -8.50 23.53
N ALA A 45 -10.05 -9.43 22.56
CA ALA A 45 -11.05 -10.49 22.53
C ALA A 45 -10.66 -11.73 23.35
N ALA A 46 -9.38 -12.10 23.35
CA ALA A 46 -8.88 -13.35 23.91
C ALA A 46 -7.76 -13.16 24.97
N GLY A 47 -7.40 -11.91 25.27
CA GLY A 47 -6.33 -11.58 26.21
C GLY A 47 -4.95 -12.01 25.72
N ASP A 48 -4.16 -12.57 26.65
CA ASP A 48 -2.75 -12.92 26.44
C ASP A 48 -2.54 -14.29 25.79
N ASN A 49 -3.58 -14.87 25.18
CA ASN A 49 -3.45 -16.14 24.49
C ASN A 49 -2.61 -15.97 23.21
N TRP A 50 -1.31 -16.23 23.33
CA TRP A 50 -0.32 -16.08 22.26
C TRP A 50 -0.65 -16.87 21.00
N ILE A 51 -1.29 -18.04 21.12
CA ILE A 51 -1.69 -18.86 19.98
C ILE A 51 -2.74 -18.10 19.15
N ILE A 52 -3.74 -17.52 19.82
CA ILE A 52 -4.82 -16.76 19.16
C ILE A 52 -4.26 -15.48 18.53
N LEU A 53 -3.35 -14.79 19.22
CA LEU A 53 -2.69 -13.59 18.71
C LEU A 53 -1.90 -13.87 17.42
N VAL A 54 -1.14 -14.98 17.38
CA VAL A 54 -0.38 -15.38 16.19
C VAL A 54 -1.31 -15.75 15.03
N ILE A 55 -2.37 -16.51 15.30
CA ILE A 55 -3.35 -16.87 14.26
C ILE A 55 -4.01 -15.62 13.69
N ALA A 56 -4.45 -14.70 14.57
CA ALA A 56 -5.07 -13.44 14.15
C ALA A 56 -4.12 -12.57 13.32
N ALA A 57 -2.84 -12.49 13.72
CA ALA A 57 -1.81 -11.76 12.97
C ALA A 57 -1.65 -12.31 11.55
N ILE A 58 -1.56 -13.64 11.41
CA ILE A 58 -1.39 -14.31 10.12
C ILE A 58 -2.62 -14.08 9.24
N VAL A 59 -3.82 -14.32 9.78
CA VAL A 59 -5.08 -14.18 9.02
C VAL A 59 -5.30 -12.73 8.58
N ALA A 60 -5.16 -11.77 9.50
CA ALA A 60 -5.34 -10.37 9.18
C ALA A 60 -4.24 -9.87 8.20
N GLY A 61 -2.99 -10.29 8.40
CA GLY A 61 -1.89 -9.95 7.50
C GLY A 61 -2.11 -10.49 6.07
N LEU A 62 -2.63 -11.70 5.92
CA LEU A 62 -3.01 -12.26 4.61
C LEU A 62 -4.11 -11.45 3.95
N ILE A 63 -5.14 -11.05 4.70
CA ILE A 63 -6.22 -10.18 4.20
C ILE A 63 -5.64 -8.83 3.75
N GLY A 64 -4.83 -8.19 4.59
CA GLY A 64 -4.18 -6.91 4.26
C GLY A 64 -3.27 -7.00 3.03
N TYR A 65 -2.58 -8.13 2.84
CA TYR A 65 -1.77 -8.35 1.65
C TYR A 65 -2.62 -8.39 0.38
N VAL A 66 -3.75 -9.10 0.39
CA VAL A 66 -4.66 -9.18 -0.76
C VAL A 66 -5.28 -7.81 -1.05
N VAL A 67 -5.76 -7.11 -0.02
CA VAL A 67 -6.31 -5.76 -0.16
C VAL A 67 -5.28 -4.81 -0.75
N GLY A 68 -4.07 -4.78 -0.20
CA GLY A 68 -3.02 -3.90 -0.69
C GLY A 68 -2.53 -4.26 -2.10
N ARG A 69 -2.58 -5.54 -2.49
CA ARG A 69 -2.32 -5.96 -3.88
C ARG A 69 -3.38 -5.41 -4.83
N ASN A 70 -4.66 -5.48 -4.47
CA ASN A 70 -5.74 -4.94 -5.30
C ASN A 70 -5.66 -3.43 -5.43
N MET A 71 -5.28 -2.72 -4.35
CA MET A 71 -5.05 -1.27 -4.39
C MET A 71 -3.84 -0.88 -5.25
N GLU A 72 -2.74 -1.65 -5.20
CA GLU A 72 -1.59 -1.45 -6.09
C GLU A 72 -2.00 -1.58 -7.57
N GLN A 73 -2.87 -2.55 -7.89
CA GLN A 73 -3.38 -2.76 -9.24
C GLN A 73 -4.28 -1.60 -9.69
N ALA A 74 -5.26 -1.21 -8.86
CA ALA A 74 -6.16 -0.10 -9.17
C ALA A 74 -5.45 1.26 -9.30
N ALA A 75 -4.33 1.46 -8.60
CA ALA A 75 -3.52 2.68 -8.72
C ALA A 75 -2.57 2.68 -9.93
N SER A 76 -2.41 1.53 -10.59
CA SER A 76 -1.56 1.39 -11.78
C SER A 76 -2.36 1.41 -13.09
N GLU A 77 -3.69 1.33 -13.04
CA GLU A 77 -4.62 1.64 -14.14
C GLU A 77 -4.86 3.15 -14.26
#